data_AF-A0ABC8B5T6-F1
#
_entry.id   AF-A0ABC8B5T6-F1
#
_cell.length_a   1.000
_cell.length_b   1.000
_cell.length_c   1.000
_cell.angle_alpha   90.00
_cell.angle_beta   90.00
_cell.angle_gamma   90.00
#
_symmetry.space_group_name_H-M   'P 1'
#
loop_
_entity.id
_entity.type
_entity.pdbx_description
1 polymer ?
#
loop_
_entity_poly.entity_id
_entity_poly.type
_entity_poly.pdbx_seq_one_letter_code
_entity_poly.pdbx_strand_id
1 'polypeptide(L)' 'MLGYLTDPAGPAGLRLATDLPEPQARPDEVVVEVRPSPSITMS' A
#
# COMPACT_ATOMS: atom_id res chain seq x y z
N MET A 1 6.73 6.00 1.80
CA MET A 1 5.43 5.44 1.38
C MET A 1 4.73 4.71 2.52
N LEU A 2 3.40 4.86 2.59
CA LEU A 2 2.52 4.00 3.40
C LEU A 2 2.31 2.66 2.69
N GLY A 3 2.30 1.56 3.42
CA GLY A 3 1.97 0.26 2.86
C GLY A 3 1.71 -0.81 3.93
N TYR A 4 1.43 -2.02 3.49
CA TYR A 4 1.26 -3.17 4.36
C TYR A 4 2.40 -4.16 4.18
N LEU A 5 2.90 -4.68 5.30
CA LEU A 5 3.87 -5.76 5.32
C LEU A 5 3.20 -7.04 5.84
N THR A 6 3.62 -8.18 5.31
CA THR A 6 3.24 -9.47 5.88
C THR A 6 3.79 -9.60 7.29
N ASP A 7 2.90 -9.87 8.24
CA ASP A 7 3.22 -10.10 9.63
C ASP A 7 2.27 -11.18 10.19
N PRO A 8 2.75 -12.41 10.41
CA PRO A 8 1.91 -13.49 10.94
C PRO A 8 1.27 -13.20 12.30
N ALA A 9 1.83 -12.26 13.08
CA ALA A 9 1.26 -11.84 14.36
C ALA A 9 0.20 -10.74 14.22
N GLY A 10 0.11 -10.10 13.04
CA GLY A 10 -0.81 -9.01 12.77
C GLY A 10 -2.24 -9.47 12.43
N PRO A 11 -3.25 -8.62 12.63
CA PRO A 11 -4.61 -8.89 12.14
C PRO A 11 -4.59 -9.19 10.63
N ALA A 12 -5.28 -10.26 10.22
CA ALA A 12 -5.27 -10.75 8.85
C ALA A 12 -3.87 -11.07 8.27
N GLY A 13 -2.86 -11.28 9.13
CA GLY A 13 -1.49 -11.57 8.71
C GLY A 13 -0.74 -10.35 8.16
N LEU A 14 -1.19 -9.13 8.48
CA LEU A 14 -0.63 -7.88 7.98
C LEU A 14 -0.37 -6.87 9.10
N ARG A 15 0.63 -6.01 8.88
CA ARG A 15 0.83 -4.78 9.66
C ARG A 15 0.97 -3.56 8.77
N LEU A 16 0.46 -2.42 9.24
CA LEU A 16 0.68 -1.13 8.59
C LEU A 16 2.13 -0.67 8.81
N ALA A 17 2.77 -0.21 7.74
CA ALA A 17 4.06 0.45 7.75
C ALA A 17 3.91 1.86 7.16
N THR A 18 4.52 2.84 7.82
CA THR A 18 4.35 4.26 7.49
C THR A 18 5.58 4.87 6.82
N ASP A 19 6.66 4.12 6.71
CA ASP A 19 8.00 4.59 6.32
C ASP A 19 8.69 3.69 5.28
N LEU A 20 7.92 2.96 4.46
CA LEU A 20 8.49 2.14 3.40
C LEU A 20 9.22 3.01 2.35
N PRO A 21 10.32 2.52 1.75
CA PRO A 21 11.02 3.25 0.71
C PRO A 21 10.14 3.44 -0.52
N GLU A 22 10.20 4.61 -1.15
CA GLU A 22 9.49 4.87 -2.41
C GLU A 22 10.07 3.99 -3.54
N PRO A 23 9.23 3.46 -4.45
CA PRO A 23 9.70 2.65 -5.57
C PRO A 23 10.39 3.54 -6.61
N GLN A 24 11.41 2.98 -7.26
CA GLN A 24 12.06 3.59 -8.42
C GLN A 24 11.80 2.72 -9.64
N ALA A 25 11.23 3.30 -10.69
CA ALA A 25 11.01 2.62 -11.95
C ALA A 25 12.32 2.47 -12.75
N ARG A 26 12.47 1.34 -13.42
CA ARG A 26 13.44 1.13 -14.50
C ARG A 26 12.98 1.84 -15.79
N PRO A 27 13.82 1.95 -16.84
CA PRO A 27 13.50 2.68 -18.06
C PRO A 27 12.18 2.28 -18.74
N ASP A 28 11.76 1.03 -18.61
CA ASP A 28 10.53 0.48 -19.22
C ASP A 28 9.40 0.23 -18.20
N GLU A 29 9.51 0.81 -17.01
CA GLU A 29 8.52 0.68 -15.94
C GLU A 29 7.87 2.03 -15.63
N VAL A 30 6.69 1.96 -15.00
CA VAL A 30 6.00 3.14 -14.47
C VAL A 30 5.73 2.96 -12.99
N VAL A 31 5.96 4.01 -12.21
CA VAL A 31 5.48 4.07 -10.82
C VAL A 31 4.04 4.56 -10.85
N VAL A 32 3.14 3.84 -10.19
CA VAL A 32 1.72 4.19 -10.08
C VAL A 32 1.39 4.52 -8.63
N GLU A 33 0.75 5.66 -8.42
CA GLU A 33 0.19 6.03 -7.12
C GLU A 33 -1.12 5.27 -6.86
N VAL A 34 -1.19 4.57 -5.73
CA VAL A 34 -2.43 3.91 -5.29
C VAL A 34 -3.24 4.90 -4.46
N ARG A 35 -4.44 5.24 -4.94
CA ARG A 35 -5.41 6.06 -4.20
C ARG A 35 -6.56 5.20 -3.71
N PRO A 36 -7.06 5.42 -2.48
CA PRO A 36 -8.27 4.73 -2.03
C PRO A 36 -9.43 5.13 -2.95
N SER A 37 -10.26 4.15 -3.31
CA SER A 37 -11.53 4.44 -3.97
C SER A 37 -12.39 5.30 -3.03
N PRO A 38 -13.13 6.30 -3.53
CA PRO A 38 -14.13 6.97 -2.71
C PRO A 38 -15.06 5.91 -2.13
N SER A 39 -15.19 5.89 -0.80
CA SER A 39 -16.09 4.99 -0.10
C SER A 39 -17.51 5.26 -0.56
N ILE A 40 -18.14 4.29 -1.23
CA ILE A 40 -19.57 4.32 -1.47
C ILE A 40 -20.24 4.01 -0.14
N THR A 41 -20.69 5.05 0.55
CA THR A 41 -21.60 4.88 1.69
C THR A 41 -22.92 4.39 1.13
N MET A 42 -23.24 3.11 1.30
CA MET A 42 -24.59 2.61 1.08
C MET A 42 -25.42 2.98 2.30
N SER A 43 -26.31 3.96 2.11
CA SER A 43 -27.34 4.39 3.06
C SER A 43 -28.50 3.40 3.11
#